data_AF-A0A5I2XHQ1-F1
#
_entry.id   AF-A0A5I2XHQ1-F1
#
_cell.length_a   1.000
_cell.length_b   1.000
_cell.length_c   1.000
_cell.angle_alpha   90.00
_cell.angle_beta   90.00
_cell.angle_gamma   90.00
#
_symmetry.space_group_name_H-M   'P 1'
#
loop_
_entity.id
_entity.type
_entity.pdbx_description
1 polymer ?
#
loop_
_entity_poly.entity_id
_entity_poly.type
_entity_poly.pdbx_seq_one_letter_code
_entity_poly.pdbx_strand_id
1 'polypeptide(L)'
;MSEHTNADPEVLTDHTDMICSTSIERIVTGRNAALEQIRTVTERIAEISALTRSIGGKAALDWGMKQDFRCGCWLMEKPEAAMKAITRNLDRSIWRDLMKKSGMLSLMDAQARDQWYRNLEGDDIPAISEANILSTFEQLHQSKDEVFERGVINVFKSLSWDFKSNSPCKFGKKIIVNGLVKCDRWGFGLNWGWQRDRLADLERMLMLLDGKPAPDNRADVTRRLGDHIHDNRGSNSYEDEMFKIKYFQKGTAHITFKRPELVDKLNDIIARHYPGRVAAG
;
A
#
# COMPACT_ATOMS: atom_id res chain seq x y z
N MET A 1 -23.74 39.77 8.29
CA MET A 1 -23.13 38.64 9.01
C MET A 1 -23.39 37.42 8.15
N SER A 2 -22.38 37.04 7.37
CA SER A 2 -22.45 35.96 6.39
C SER A 2 -21.90 34.69 7.03
N GLU A 3 -22.80 33.75 7.31
CA GLU A 3 -22.46 32.39 7.74
C GLU A 3 -21.85 31.65 6.55
N HIS A 4 -20.55 31.35 6.65
CA HIS A 4 -19.86 30.45 5.73
C HIS A 4 -20.08 29.02 6.23
N THR A 5 -20.92 28.28 5.51
CA THR A 5 -21.04 26.83 5.64
C THR A 5 -19.78 26.20 5.04
N ASN A 6 -18.79 25.89 5.88
CA ASN A 6 -17.69 24.99 5.52
C ASN A 6 -18.29 23.57 5.43
N ALA A 7 -18.61 23.15 4.20
CA ALA A 7 -18.76 21.73 3.90
C ALA A 7 -17.35 21.20 3.63
N ASP A 8 -16.72 20.64 4.66
CA ASP A 8 -15.52 19.81 4.49
C ASP A 8 -15.87 18.67 3.52
N PRO A 9 -14.99 18.33 2.56
CA PRO A 9 -15.24 17.20 1.68
C PRO A 9 -15.14 15.93 2.50
N GLU A 10 -16.28 15.48 3.02
CA GLU A 10 -16.45 14.20 3.68
C GLU A 10 -16.05 13.11 2.68
N VAL A 11 -14.84 12.56 2.85
CA VAL A 11 -14.35 11.42 2.07
C VAL A 11 -15.17 10.20 2.52
N LEU A 12 -16.37 10.09 1.94
CA LEU A 12 -17.29 8.96 2.10
C LEU A 12 -16.74 7.77 1.32
N THR A 13 -15.99 6.94 2.03
CA THR A 13 -15.54 5.62 1.57
C THR A 13 -16.67 4.60 1.77
N ASP A 14 -17.76 4.72 1.02
CA ASP A 14 -18.96 3.84 1.11
C ASP A 14 -18.72 2.39 0.66
N HIS A 15 -17.49 2.04 0.28
CA HIS A 15 -17.10 0.68 -0.12
C HIS A 15 -15.99 0.09 0.74
N THR A 16 -15.86 0.58 1.97
CA THR A 16 -15.04 -0.09 2.97
C THR A 16 -15.82 -1.28 3.49
N ASP A 17 -15.33 -2.50 3.30
CA ASP A 17 -15.84 -3.66 4.03
C ASP A 17 -15.62 -3.38 5.52
N MET A 18 -16.64 -2.86 6.18
CA MET A 18 -16.61 -2.55 7.60
C MET A 18 -16.25 -3.84 8.33
N ILE A 19 -15.10 -3.82 9.04
CA ILE A 19 -14.68 -4.98 9.82
C ILE A 19 -15.64 -5.09 11.01
N CYS A 20 -16.65 -5.95 10.88
CA CYS A 20 -17.62 -6.18 11.95
C CYS A 20 -16.92 -6.73 13.21
N SER A 21 -17.38 -6.33 14.40
CA SER A 21 -16.86 -6.83 15.69
C SER A 21 -16.88 -8.37 15.76
N THR A 22 -17.92 -9.02 15.21
CA THR A 22 -18.00 -10.49 15.10
C THR A 22 -16.86 -11.11 14.27
N SER A 23 -16.31 -10.37 13.30
CA SER A 23 -15.14 -10.80 12.55
C SER A 23 -13.85 -10.65 13.36
N ILE A 24 -13.73 -9.61 14.17
CA ILE A 24 -12.56 -9.39 15.05
C ILE A 24 -12.48 -10.48 16.11
N GLU A 25 -13.59 -10.76 16.80
CA GLU A 25 -13.67 -11.83 17.80
C GLU A 25 -13.28 -13.19 17.21
N ARG A 26 -13.78 -13.51 16.00
CA ARG A 26 -13.42 -14.74 15.28
C ARG A 26 -11.94 -14.80 14.94
N ILE A 27 -11.33 -13.69 14.50
CA ILE A 27 -9.90 -13.63 14.19
C ILE A 27 -9.06 -13.88 15.44
N VAL A 28 -9.37 -13.19 16.55
CA VAL A 28 -8.63 -13.31 17.82
C VAL A 28 -8.77 -14.73 18.37
N THR A 29 -9.99 -15.27 18.42
CA THR A 29 -10.26 -16.62 18.91
C THR A 29 -9.58 -17.68 18.05
N GLY A 30 -9.69 -17.56 16.72
CA GLY A 30 -9.04 -18.47 15.77
C GLY A 30 -7.51 -18.43 15.87
N ARG A 31 -6.93 -17.23 16.01
CA ARG A 31 -5.48 -17.04 16.21
C ARG A 31 -5.00 -17.71 17.49
N ASN A 32 -5.70 -17.53 18.61
CA ASN A 32 -5.32 -18.12 19.89
C ASN A 32 -5.44 -19.65 19.88
N ALA A 33 -6.53 -20.18 19.31
CA ALA A 33 -6.70 -21.62 19.16
C ALA A 33 -5.61 -22.25 18.26
N ALA A 34 -5.23 -21.57 17.18
CA ALA A 34 -4.15 -22.03 16.31
C ALA A 34 -2.80 -22.05 17.02
N LEU A 35 -2.47 -21.00 17.80
CA LEU A 35 -1.22 -20.96 18.55
C LEU A 35 -1.13 -22.03 19.63
N GLU A 36 -2.24 -22.38 20.26
CA GLU A 36 -2.25 -23.46 21.26
C GLU A 36 -1.99 -24.84 20.62
N GLN A 37 -2.56 -25.08 19.44
CA GLN A 37 -2.26 -26.29 18.66
C GLN A 37 -0.80 -26.31 18.19
N ILE A 38 -0.27 -25.18 17.73
CA ILE A 38 1.13 -25.07 17.31
C ILE A 38 2.06 -25.34 18.50
N ARG A 39 1.77 -24.77 19.68
CA ARG A 39 2.52 -25.01 20.91
C ARG A 39 2.60 -26.49 21.24
N THR A 40 1.45 -27.17 21.21
CA THR A 40 1.36 -28.62 21.43
C THR A 40 2.23 -29.39 20.43
N VAL A 41 2.17 -29.03 19.14
CA VAL A 41 2.99 -29.68 18.10
C VAL A 41 4.48 -29.45 18.35
N THR A 42 4.90 -28.24 18.67
CA THR A 42 6.31 -27.91 18.92
C THR A 42 6.86 -28.63 20.15
N GLU A 43 6.08 -28.72 21.24
CA GLU A 43 6.43 -29.49 22.43
C GLU A 43 6.57 -30.98 22.10
N ARG A 44 5.63 -31.56 21.34
CA ARG A 44 5.70 -32.97 20.91
C ARG A 44 6.91 -33.26 20.02
N ILE A 45 7.25 -32.36 19.10
CA ILE A 45 8.46 -32.51 18.28
C ILE A 45 9.72 -32.51 19.15
N ALA A 46 9.77 -31.66 20.18
CA ALA A 46 10.89 -31.60 21.11
C ALA A 46 11.02 -32.89 21.95
N GLU A 47 9.91 -33.43 22.43
CA GLU A 47 9.85 -34.71 23.16
C GLU A 47 10.30 -35.89 22.28
N ILE A 48 9.74 -36.02 21.08
CA ILE A 48 10.13 -37.06 20.11
C ILE A 48 11.62 -36.94 19.81
N SER A 49 12.12 -35.73 19.62
CA SER A 49 13.55 -35.50 19.40
C SER A 49 14.42 -35.95 20.58
N ALA A 50 13.93 -35.83 21.82
CA ALA A 50 14.64 -36.32 22.99
C ALA A 50 14.68 -37.87 23.01
N LEU A 51 13.55 -38.51 22.72
CA LEU A 51 13.43 -39.96 22.64
C LEU A 51 14.28 -40.57 21.51
N THR A 52 14.25 -39.97 20.32
CA THR A 52 15.07 -40.47 19.20
C THR A 52 16.55 -40.27 19.47
N ARG A 53 16.96 -39.15 20.10
CA ARG A 53 18.35 -38.95 20.53
C ARG A 53 18.79 -40.00 21.54
N SER A 54 17.96 -40.38 22.51
CA SER A 54 18.34 -41.38 23.52
C SER A 54 18.57 -42.78 22.95
N ILE A 55 18.03 -43.08 21.77
CA ILE A 55 18.24 -44.36 21.05
C ILE A 55 19.22 -44.23 19.87
N GLY A 56 19.93 -43.10 19.74
CA GLY A 56 20.90 -42.86 18.66
C GLY A 56 20.31 -42.38 17.32
N GLY A 57 19.00 -42.15 17.24
CA GLY A 57 18.27 -41.72 16.05
C GLY A 57 18.31 -40.21 15.72
N LYS A 58 19.15 -39.43 16.42
CA LYS A 58 19.31 -37.96 16.27
C LYS A 58 18.01 -37.16 16.50
N ALA A 59 17.92 -35.89 16.10
CA ALA A 59 16.80 -34.98 16.41
C ALA A 59 15.91 -34.67 15.18
N ALA A 60 14.76 -34.00 15.38
CA ALA A 60 13.85 -33.62 14.29
C ALA A 60 14.50 -32.82 13.16
N LEU A 61 15.51 -31.99 13.47
CA LEU A 61 16.27 -31.27 12.44
C LEU A 61 16.99 -32.21 11.47
N ASP A 62 17.42 -33.39 11.93
CA ASP A 62 18.20 -34.35 11.15
C ASP A 62 17.35 -35.20 10.22
N TRP A 63 16.15 -35.60 10.65
CA TRP A 63 15.27 -36.49 9.89
C TRP A 63 14.05 -35.78 9.28
N GLY A 64 13.66 -34.62 9.80
CA GLY A 64 12.52 -33.84 9.31
C GLY A 64 12.83 -32.90 8.14
N MET A 65 14.11 -32.61 7.90
CA MET A 65 14.55 -31.66 6.86
C MET A 65 15.27 -32.39 5.73
N LYS A 66 14.92 -32.10 4.47
CA LYS A 66 15.69 -32.58 3.31
C LYS A 66 17.06 -31.90 3.27
N GLN A 67 18.12 -32.64 2.93
CA GLN A 67 19.50 -32.14 2.98
C GLN A 67 19.73 -30.88 2.14
N ASP A 68 19.11 -30.79 0.95
CA ASP A 68 19.21 -29.62 0.05
C ASP A 68 18.31 -28.45 0.45
N PHE A 69 17.45 -28.63 1.46
CA PHE A 69 16.44 -27.65 1.91
C PHE A 69 16.58 -27.33 3.40
N ARG A 70 17.80 -27.24 3.91
CA ARG A 70 18.06 -26.68 5.26
C ARG A 70 17.90 -25.15 5.26
N CYS A 71 16.77 -24.65 4.78
CA CYS A 71 16.29 -23.32 5.13
C CYS A 71 15.78 -23.37 6.58
N GLY A 72 16.01 -22.31 7.36
CA GLY A 72 15.62 -22.27 8.78
C GLY A 72 14.13 -22.56 8.94
N CYS A 73 13.80 -23.59 9.73
CA CYS A 73 12.41 -23.98 10.03
C CYS A 73 12.12 -23.68 11.50
N TRP A 74 11.25 -22.71 11.76
CA TRP A 74 10.91 -22.32 13.14
C TRP A 74 10.34 -23.47 13.97
N LEU A 75 9.66 -24.44 13.35
CA LEU A 75 9.13 -25.62 14.05
C LEU A 75 10.22 -26.57 14.56
N MET A 76 11.45 -26.45 14.05
CA MET A 76 12.60 -27.27 14.46
C MET A 76 13.46 -26.57 15.53
N GLU A 77 13.13 -25.34 15.90
CA GLU A 77 13.78 -24.60 16.98
C GLU A 77 13.30 -25.05 18.36
N LYS A 78 13.94 -24.54 19.42
CA LYS A 78 13.45 -24.72 20.80
C LYS A 78 12.01 -24.18 20.94
N PRO A 79 11.13 -24.82 21.73
CA PRO A 79 9.73 -24.43 21.84
C PRO A 79 9.50 -22.95 22.08
N GLU A 80 10.26 -22.32 22.97
CA GLU A 80 10.11 -20.90 23.30
C GLU A 80 10.48 -19.99 22.12
N ALA A 81 11.57 -20.32 21.42
CA ALA A 81 12.04 -19.55 20.26
C ALA A 81 11.10 -19.73 19.06
N ALA A 82 10.65 -20.97 18.83
CA ALA A 82 9.67 -21.32 17.80
C ALA A 82 8.36 -20.55 18.02
N MET A 83 7.80 -20.61 19.24
CA MET A 83 6.54 -19.93 19.57
C MET A 83 6.66 -18.43 19.41
N LYS A 84 7.77 -17.81 19.85
CA LYS A 84 8.00 -16.37 19.66
C LYS A 84 8.00 -15.98 18.18
N ALA A 85 8.76 -16.69 17.34
CA ALA A 85 8.88 -16.38 15.92
C ALA A 85 7.58 -16.63 15.14
N ILE A 86 6.91 -17.76 15.40
CA ILE A 86 5.66 -18.13 14.73
C ILE A 86 4.53 -17.15 15.10
N THR A 87 4.39 -16.83 16.39
CA THR A 87 3.42 -15.84 16.87
C THR A 87 3.59 -14.50 16.14
N ARG A 88 4.84 -14.00 16.08
CA ARG A 88 5.15 -12.74 15.40
C ARG A 88 4.79 -12.78 13.91
N ASN A 89 5.15 -13.85 13.21
CA ASN A 89 4.85 -13.98 11.77
C ASN A 89 3.35 -14.12 11.47
N LEU A 90 2.62 -14.83 12.34
CA LEU A 90 1.17 -14.95 12.26
C LEU A 90 0.50 -13.59 12.49
N ASP A 91 0.88 -12.88 13.55
CA ASP A 91 0.32 -11.57 13.89
C ASP A 91 0.60 -10.54 12.78
N ARG A 92 1.81 -10.52 12.18
CA ARG A 92 2.12 -9.71 10.99
C ARG A 92 1.17 -10.00 9.83
N SER A 93 0.89 -11.27 9.57
CA SER A 93 0.04 -11.69 8.46
C SER A 93 -1.42 -11.27 8.69
N ILE A 94 -1.90 -11.38 9.93
CA ILE A 94 -3.23 -10.91 10.34
C ILE A 94 -3.33 -9.39 10.18
N TRP A 95 -2.34 -8.63 10.65
CA TRP A 95 -2.34 -7.16 10.48
C TRP A 95 -2.36 -6.72 9.02
N ARG A 96 -1.61 -7.41 8.14
CA ARG A 96 -1.64 -7.14 6.69
C ARG A 96 -3.02 -7.38 6.10
N ASP A 97 -3.67 -8.48 6.48
CA ASP A 97 -5.01 -8.82 6.00
C ASP A 97 -6.08 -7.84 6.52
N LEU A 98 -6.03 -7.48 7.80
CA LEU A 98 -6.91 -6.47 8.40
C LEU A 98 -6.77 -5.12 7.68
N MET A 99 -5.55 -4.65 7.45
CA MET A 99 -5.29 -3.40 6.73
C MET A 99 -5.82 -3.42 5.29
N LYS A 100 -5.67 -4.55 4.61
CA LYS A 100 -6.21 -4.73 3.26
C LYS A 100 -7.74 -4.66 3.25
N LYS A 101 -8.40 -5.38 4.15
CA LYS A 101 -9.88 -5.43 4.25
C LYS A 101 -10.49 -4.10 4.66
N SER A 102 -9.81 -3.36 5.53
CA SER A 102 -10.26 -2.04 5.99
C SER A 102 -10.20 -0.93 4.93
N GLY A 103 -9.66 -1.19 3.74
CA GLY A 103 -9.45 -0.15 2.73
C GLY A 103 -8.39 0.91 3.10
N MET A 104 -7.83 0.90 4.31
CA MET A 104 -6.90 1.93 4.79
C MET A 104 -5.62 2.02 3.94
N LEU A 105 -5.16 0.89 3.39
CA LEU A 105 -4.02 0.88 2.45
C LEU A 105 -4.30 1.68 1.16
N SER A 106 -5.56 1.85 0.76
CA SER A 106 -5.92 2.61 -0.44
C SER A 106 -5.78 4.11 -0.26
N LEU A 107 -5.93 4.60 0.97
CA LEU A 107 -5.80 6.01 1.35
C LEU A 107 -4.32 6.46 1.42
N MET A 108 -3.41 5.50 1.56
CA MET A 108 -1.98 5.74 1.72
C MET A 108 -1.27 5.89 0.36
N ASP A 109 -0.34 6.84 0.29
CA ASP A 109 0.65 6.91 -0.79
C ASP A 109 1.72 5.81 -0.66
N ALA A 110 2.56 5.63 -1.68
CA ALA A 110 3.60 4.60 -1.68
C ALA A 110 4.55 4.68 -0.47
N GLN A 111 4.94 5.88 -0.03
CA GLN A 111 5.82 6.06 1.11
C GLN A 111 5.14 5.66 2.43
N ALA A 112 3.89 6.06 2.63
CA ALA A 112 3.12 5.69 3.81
C ALA A 112 2.89 4.18 3.89
N ARG A 113 2.60 3.52 2.75
CA ARG A 113 2.47 2.06 2.67
C ARG A 113 3.79 1.36 2.99
N ASP A 114 4.90 1.82 2.43
CA ASP A 114 6.22 1.25 2.71
C ASP A 114 6.61 1.39 4.19
N GLN A 115 6.34 2.56 4.78
CA GLN A 115 6.58 2.78 6.21
C GLN A 115 5.73 1.83 7.07
N TRP A 116 4.45 1.66 6.73
CA TRP A 116 3.58 0.71 7.41
C TRP A 116 4.12 -0.73 7.35
N TYR A 117 4.51 -1.21 6.16
CA TYR A 117 5.09 -2.55 6.03
C TYR A 117 6.39 -2.71 6.81
N ARG A 118 7.26 -1.69 6.83
CA ARG A 118 8.49 -1.72 7.64
C ARG A 118 8.20 -1.76 9.13
N ASN A 119 7.20 -1.01 9.60
CA ASN A 119 6.78 -1.04 11.00
C ASN A 119 6.28 -2.43 11.40
N LEU A 120 5.58 -3.13 10.49
CA LEU A 120 5.16 -4.51 10.74
C LEU A 120 6.34 -5.49 10.85
N GLU A 121 7.48 -5.22 10.21
CA GLU A 121 8.69 -6.04 10.36
C GLU A 121 9.43 -5.83 11.68
N GLY A 122 9.04 -4.82 12.47
CA GLY A 122 9.56 -4.59 13.82
C GLY A 122 9.15 -5.67 14.82
N ASP A 123 9.72 -5.58 16.02
CA ASP A 123 9.39 -6.45 17.15
C ASP A 123 8.22 -5.91 17.99
N ASP A 124 7.88 -4.63 17.83
CA ASP A 124 6.90 -3.92 18.67
C ASP A 124 5.51 -3.79 18.03
N ILE A 125 5.12 -4.76 17.18
CA ILE A 125 3.77 -4.75 16.61
C ILE A 125 2.71 -4.96 17.72
N PRO A 126 1.57 -4.26 17.68
CA PRO A 126 0.52 -4.49 18.66
C PRO A 126 0.06 -5.94 18.63
N ALA A 127 -0.04 -6.57 19.80
CA ALA A 127 -0.51 -7.95 19.90
C ALA A 127 -1.93 -8.06 19.31
N ILE A 128 -2.24 -9.18 18.66
CA ILE A 128 -3.58 -9.44 18.14
C ILE A 128 -4.55 -9.66 19.31
N SER A 129 -5.32 -8.63 19.62
CA SER A 129 -6.41 -8.60 20.59
C SER A 129 -7.51 -7.67 20.09
N GLU A 130 -8.73 -7.86 20.57
CA GLU A 130 -9.85 -7.00 20.18
C GLU A 130 -9.57 -5.53 20.50
N ALA A 131 -9.10 -5.24 21.71
CA ALA A 131 -8.75 -3.88 22.14
C ALA A 131 -7.67 -3.24 21.25
N ASN A 132 -6.59 -3.97 20.91
CA ASN A 132 -5.53 -3.43 20.08
C ASN A 132 -5.97 -3.22 18.63
N ILE A 133 -6.79 -4.13 18.09
CA ILE A 133 -7.35 -3.99 16.74
C ILE A 133 -8.25 -2.76 16.69
N LEU A 134 -9.20 -2.64 17.62
CA LEU A 134 -10.11 -1.50 17.69
C LEU A 134 -9.35 -0.19 17.85
N SER A 135 -8.44 -0.10 18.82
CA SER A 135 -7.63 1.11 19.05
C SER A 135 -6.79 1.49 17.83
N THR A 136 -6.18 0.52 17.15
CA THR A 136 -5.40 0.78 15.93
C THR A 136 -6.27 1.31 14.81
N PHE A 137 -7.44 0.70 14.57
CA PHE A 137 -8.34 1.15 13.51
C PHE A 137 -9.02 2.48 13.83
N GLU A 138 -9.28 2.77 15.11
CA GLU A 138 -9.78 4.07 15.56
C GLU A 138 -8.75 5.17 15.26
N GLN A 139 -7.47 4.96 15.60
CA GLN A 139 -6.39 5.90 15.27
C GLN A 139 -6.21 6.10 13.77
N LEU A 140 -6.25 5.00 13.00
CA LEU A 140 -6.17 5.07 11.54
C LEU A 140 -7.36 5.82 10.94
N HIS A 141 -8.56 5.63 11.50
CA HIS A 141 -9.75 6.35 11.04
C HIS A 141 -9.67 7.85 11.38
N GLN A 142 -9.24 8.20 12.59
CA GLN A 142 -9.06 9.59 13.01
C GLN A 142 -8.00 10.34 12.17
N SER A 143 -6.99 9.63 11.67
CA SER A 143 -5.91 10.19 10.85
C SER A 143 -6.11 10.00 9.35
N LYS A 144 -7.24 9.42 8.90
CA LYS A 144 -7.43 9.00 7.50
C LYS A 144 -7.30 10.17 6.50
N ASP A 145 -7.87 11.32 6.85
CA ASP A 145 -7.89 12.50 5.98
C ASP A 145 -6.49 13.13 5.93
N GLU A 146 -5.79 13.21 7.06
CA GLU A 146 -4.40 13.67 7.11
C GLU A 146 -3.47 12.77 6.29
N VAL A 147 -3.62 11.44 6.41
CA VAL A 147 -2.82 10.46 5.66
C VAL A 147 -3.07 10.62 4.15
N PHE A 148 -4.33 10.78 3.75
CA PHE A 148 -4.71 11.02 2.37
C PHE A 148 -4.12 12.33 1.82
N GLU A 149 -4.31 13.43 2.54
CA GLU A 149 -3.81 14.74 2.14
C GLU A 149 -2.28 14.79 2.04
N ARG A 150 -1.59 14.18 3.01
CA ARG A 150 -0.12 14.05 2.96
C ARG A 150 0.32 13.29 1.70
N GLY A 151 -0.43 12.28 1.28
CA GLY A 151 -0.19 11.60 0.01
C GLY A 151 -0.26 12.55 -1.19
N VAL A 152 -1.31 13.37 -1.26
CA VAL A 152 -1.47 14.39 -2.31
C VAL A 152 -0.28 15.36 -2.30
N ILE A 153 0.14 15.83 -1.12
CA ILE A 153 1.28 16.73 -0.97
C ILE A 153 2.60 16.05 -1.40
N ASN A 154 2.79 14.77 -1.08
CA ASN A 154 3.98 14.01 -1.48
C ASN A 154 4.07 13.90 -3.01
N VAL A 155 2.97 13.54 -3.67
CA VAL A 155 2.90 13.50 -5.14
C VAL A 155 3.20 14.87 -5.73
N PHE A 156 2.59 15.93 -5.20
CA PHE A 156 2.80 17.30 -5.67
C PHE A 156 4.25 17.77 -5.55
N LYS A 157 4.86 17.64 -4.36
CA LYS A 157 6.26 18.03 -4.08
C LYS A 157 7.26 17.29 -4.95
N SER A 158 6.90 16.10 -5.37
CA SER A 158 7.80 15.22 -6.10
C SER A 158 7.86 15.54 -7.60
N LEU A 159 6.96 16.42 -8.11
CA LEU A 159 7.02 16.92 -9.49
C LEU A 159 8.25 17.80 -9.73
N SER A 160 8.90 17.66 -10.89
CA SER A 160 9.96 18.60 -11.31
C SER A 160 9.34 19.94 -11.70
N TRP A 161 9.91 21.03 -11.22
CA TRP A 161 9.47 22.41 -11.51
C TRP A 161 10.19 23.03 -12.71
N ASP A 162 11.05 22.27 -13.40
CA ASP A 162 11.74 22.73 -14.61
C ASP A 162 10.79 22.89 -15.80
N PHE A 163 9.55 22.40 -15.66
CA PHE A 163 8.52 22.45 -16.68
C PHE A 163 7.52 23.55 -16.39
N LYS A 164 7.27 24.42 -17.38
CA LYS A 164 6.30 25.52 -17.30
C LYS A 164 4.89 25.08 -16.86
N SER A 165 4.47 23.85 -17.19
CA SER A 165 3.15 23.33 -16.80
C SER A 165 3.11 22.76 -15.38
N ASN A 166 4.25 22.43 -14.78
CA ASN A 166 4.34 21.96 -13.41
C ASN A 166 4.51 23.17 -12.50
N SER A 167 3.40 23.74 -12.04
CA SER A 167 3.44 24.90 -11.16
C SER A 167 3.88 24.49 -9.74
N PRO A 168 4.74 25.29 -9.08
CA PRO A 168 5.13 25.04 -7.68
C PRO A 168 4.01 25.39 -6.68
N CYS A 169 2.88 25.93 -7.15
CA CYS A 169 1.76 26.33 -6.29
C CYS A 169 0.49 25.49 -6.46
N LYS A 170 0.29 24.83 -7.61
CA LYS A 170 -0.93 24.06 -7.90
C LYS A 170 -0.71 23.01 -8.99
N PHE A 171 -1.54 21.97 -9.02
CA PHE A 171 -1.70 21.16 -10.21
C PHE A 171 -2.36 21.99 -11.31
N GLY A 172 -1.72 22.05 -12.48
CA GLY A 172 -2.33 22.58 -13.69
C GLY A 172 -3.17 21.52 -14.42
N LYS A 173 -3.74 21.89 -15.57
CA LYS A 173 -4.46 20.96 -16.47
C LYS A 173 -3.63 19.74 -16.91
N LYS A 174 -2.30 19.85 -16.84
CA LYS A 174 -1.36 18.83 -17.30
C LYS A 174 -0.08 18.89 -16.48
N ILE A 175 0.46 17.73 -16.14
CA ILE A 175 1.80 17.57 -15.56
C ILE A 175 2.75 16.91 -16.56
N ILE A 176 4.04 17.18 -16.41
CA ILE A 176 5.12 16.55 -17.17
C ILE A 176 5.99 15.74 -16.22
N VAL A 177 6.19 14.47 -16.56
CA VAL A 177 6.97 13.51 -15.78
C VAL A 177 8.12 12.97 -16.62
N ASN A 178 9.34 13.09 -16.10
CA ASN A 178 10.54 12.55 -16.73
C ASN A 178 10.80 11.11 -16.28
N GLY A 179 11.23 10.26 -17.20
CA GLY A 179 11.64 8.89 -16.87
C GLY A 179 10.49 7.95 -16.58
N LEU A 180 9.23 8.32 -16.90
CA LEU A 180 8.09 7.41 -16.80
C LEU A 180 8.17 6.29 -17.84
N VAL A 181 8.68 6.62 -19.03
CA VAL A 181 8.82 5.69 -20.15
C VAL A 181 10.27 5.65 -20.63
N LYS A 182 10.64 4.57 -21.29
CA LYS A 182 11.83 4.45 -22.13
C LYS A 182 11.43 4.30 -23.58
N CYS A 183 12.33 4.68 -24.47
CA CYS A 183 12.21 4.39 -25.90
C CYS A 183 13.54 3.80 -26.36
N ASP A 184 13.50 2.59 -26.90
CA ASP A 184 14.66 1.93 -27.49
C ASP A 184 14.30 1.39 -28.89
N ARG A 185 15.20 0.60 -29.49
CA ARG A 185 15.01 0.02 -30.83
C ARG A 185 13.75 -0.84 -30.96
N TRP A 186 13.20 -1.31 -29.84
CA TRP A 186 11.99 -2.13 -29.77
C TRP A 186 10.73 -1.32 -29.50
N GLY A 187 10.83 0.02 -29.53
CA GLY A 187 9.72 0.95 -29.30
C GLY A 187 9.68 1.47 -27.87
N PHE A 188 8.50 1.94 -27.46
CA PHE A 188 8.27 2.43 -26.11
C PHE A 188 8.14 1.29 -25.10
N GLY A 189 8.50 1.58 -23.86
CA GLY A 189 8.26 0.72 -22.69
C GLY A 189 8.02 1.57 -21.45
N LEU A 190 7.17 1.08 -20.53
CA LEU A 190 7.01 1.72 -19.22
C LEU A 190 8.21 1.40 -18.33
N ASN A 191 8.77 2.40 -17.66
CA ASN A 191 9.84 2.17 -16.69
C ASN A 191 9.26 1.63 -15.37
N TRP A 192 10.04 0.78 -14.71
CA TRP A 192 9.78 0.35 -13.34
C TRP A 192 10.41 1.34 -12.35
N GLY A 193 9.74 1.57 -11.22
CA GLY A 193 10.24 2.41 -10.12
C GLY A 193 9.31 3.58 -9.76
N TRP A 194 9.82 4.51 -8.96
CA TRP A 194 9.02 5.53 -8.26
C TRP A 194 8.14 6.42 -9.15
N GLN A 195 8.49 6.66 -10.42
CA GLN A 195 7.64 7.42 -11.34
C GLN A 195 6.36 6.67 -11.70
N ARG A 196 6.45 5.35 -11.81
CA ARG A 196 5.30 4.47 -12.00
C ARG A 196 4.41 4.50 -10.77
N ASP A 197 5.00 4.36 -9.58
CA ASP A 197 4.26 4.38 -8.32
C ASP A 197 3.53 5.71 -8.13
N ARG A 198 4.17 6.83 -8.50
CA ARG A 198 3.52 8.15 -8.52
C ARG A 198 2.30 8.20 -9.43
N LEU A 199 2.37 7.62 -10.64
CA LEU A 199 1.24 7.61 -11.56
C LEU A 199 0.07 6.79 -10.99
N ALA A 200 0.35 5.63 -10.36
CA ALA A 200 -0.65 4.85 -9.66
C ALA A 200 -1.25 5.62 -8.47
N ASP A 201 -0.42 6.28 -7.66
CA ASP A 201 -0.85 7.08 -6.52
C ASP A 201 -1.78 8.23 -6.95
N LEU A 202 -1.44 8.91 -8.05
CA LEU A 202 -2.26 9.98 -8.63
C LEU A 202 -3.63 9.48 -9.09
N GLU A 203 -3.70 8.30 -9.74
CA GLU A 203 -4.98 7.70 -10.09
C GLU A 203 -5.81 7.37 -8.85
N ARG A 204 -5.21 6.73 -7.84
CA ARG A 204 -5.93 6.37 -6.60
C ARG A 204 -6.50 7.61 -5.92
N MET A 205 -5.71 8.69 -5.84
CA MET A 205 -6.17 9.95 -5.24
C MET A 205 -7.36 10.55 -5.99
N LEU A 206 -7.31 10.57 -7.33
CA LEU A 206 -8.42 11.06 -8.14
C LEU A 206 -9.67 10.18 -7.98
N MET A 207 -9.52 8.85 -7.99
CA MET A 207 -10.64 7.93 -7.78
C MET A 207 -11.30 8.14 -6.42
N LEU A 208 -10.51 8.30 -5.35
CA LEU A 208 -11.03 8.57 -4.01
C LEU A 208 -11.76 9.92 -3.93
N LEU A 209 -11.23 10.97 -4.58
CA LEU A 209 -11.91 12.27 -4.68
C LEU A 209 -13.19 12.22 -5.53
N ASP A 210 -13.30 11.25 -6.44
CA ASP A 210 -14.51 10.96 -7.25
C ASP A 210 -15.50 10.05 -6.49
N GLY A 211 -15.21 9.66 -5.25
CA GLY A 211 -16.04 8.74 -4.45
C GLY A 211 -16.01 7.29 -4.95
N LYS A 212 -15.02 6.93 -5.78
CA LYS A 212 -14.86 5.61 -6.37
C LYS A 212 -13.81 4.79 -5.61
N PRO A 213 -13.93 3.46 -5.60
CA PRO A 213 -12.90 2.62 -5.01
C PRO A 213 -11.59 2.76 -5.81
N ALA A 214 -10.47 2.88 -5.11
CA ALA A 214 -9.17 2.91 -5.74
C ALA A 214 -8.86 1.55 -6.41
N PRO A 215 -8.31 1.54 -7.63
CA PRO A 215 -7.96 0.28 -8.30
C PRO A 215 -6.83 -0.45 -7.56
N ASP A 216 -6.92 -1.78 -7.50
CA ASP A 216 -5.79 -2.63 -7.11
C ASP A 216 -4.67 -2.54 -8.16
N ASN A 217 -3.43 -2.86 -7.77
CA ASN A 217 -2.23 -2.82 -8.61
C ASN A 217 -2.36 -3.67 -9.90
N ARG A 218 -3.30 -4.61 -9.94
CA ARG A 218 -3.60 -5.45 -11.11
C ARG A 218 -4.45 -4.75 -12.16
N ALA A 219 -5.11 -3.65 -11.81
CA ALA A 219 -6.06 -2.95 -12.66
C ALA A 219 -5.75 -1.45 -12.78
N ASP A 220 -4.74 -0.93 -12.07
CA ASP A 220 -4.35 0.47 -12.09
C ASP A 220 -3.88 0.97 -13.48
N VAL A 221 -3.79 2.29 -13.61
CA VAL A 221 -3.36 3.00 -14.81
C VAL A 221 -1.98 2.54 -15.29
N THR A 222 -1.10 2.09 -14.39
CA THR A 222 0.24 1.65 -14.76
C THR A 222 0.21 0.31 -15.47
N ARG A 223 -0.68 -0.60 -15.03
CA ARG A 223 -0.95 -1.85 -15.72
C ARG A 223 -1.58 -1.58 -17.08
N ARG A 224 -2.65 -0.77 -17.14
CA ARG A 224 -3.36 -0.45 -18.38
C ARG A 224 -2.46 0.27 -19.40
N LEU A 225 -1.65 1.23 -18.95
CA LEU A 225 -0.68 1.93 -19.80
C LEU A 225 0.44 0.99 -20.27
N GLY A 226 0.93 0.11 -19.40
CA GLY A 226 1.95 -0.88 -19.74
C GLY A 226 1.49 -1.84 -20.83
N ASP A 227 0.26 -2.36 -20.69
CA ASP A 227 -0.38 -3.22 -21.69
C ASP A 227 -0.58 -2.47 -23.02
N HIS A 228 -1.11 -1.24 -22.95
CA HIS A 228 -1.29 -0.41 -24.14
C HIS A 228 0.02 -0.20 -24.91
N ILE A 229 1.11 0.15 -24.20
CA ILE A 229 2.43 0.35 -24.81
C ILE A 229 2.95 -0.96 -25.42
N HIS A 230 2.73 -2.10 -24.76
CA HIS A 230 3.13 -3.41 -25.27
C HIS A 230 2.43 -3.75 -26.59
N ASP A 231 1.11 -3.58 -26.62
CA ASP A 231 0.25 -3.93 -27.75
C ASP A 231 0.36 -2.91 -28.90
N ASN A 232 0.69 -1.65 -28.59
CA ASN A 232 0.71 -0.54 -29.54
C ASN A 232 2.08 0.14 -29.58
N ARG A 233 3.14 -0.61 -29.88
CA ARG A 233 4.53 -0.11 -29.82
C ARG A 233 4.83 1.13 -30.67
N GLY A 234 4.03 1.38 -31.71
CA GLY A 234 4.11 2.58 -32.57
C GLY A 234 3.26 3.77 -32.11
N SER A 235 2.37 3.57 -31.13
CA SER A 235 1.59 4.65 -30.52
C SER A 235 2.47 5.45 -29.56
N ASN A 236 2.20 6.75 -29.46
CA ASN A 236 2.78 7.64 -28.45
C ASN A 236 1.72 8.28 -27.54
N SER A 237 0.49 7.76 -27.57
CA SER A 237 -0.63 8.33 -26.83
C SER A 237 -1.54 7.24 -26.25
N TYR A 238 -1.90 7.42 -24.99
CA TYR A 238 -2.84 6.61 -24.24
C TYR A 238 -3.93 7.52 -23.66
N GLU A 239 -5.16 7.02 -23.55
CA GLU A 239 -6.26 7.75 -22.94
C GLU A 239 -7.19 6.79 -22.21
N ASP A 240 -7.61 7.15 -21.00
CA ASP A 240 -8.61 6.44 -20.20
C ASP A 240 -9.62 7.42 -19.57
N GLU A 241 -10.29 7.01 -18.49
CA GLU A 241 -11.24 7.86 -17.77
C GLU A 241 -10.58 9.10 -17.14
N MET A 242 -9.41 8.93 -16.51
CA MET A 242 -8.78 9.95 -15.67
C MET A 242 -7.73 10.76 -16.44
N PHE A 243 -7.02 10.13 -17.37
CA PHE A 243 -5.84 10.69 -17.99
C PHE A 243 -5.85 10.59 -19.51
N LYS A 244 -5.24 11.61 -20.12
CA LYS A 244 -4.68 11.53 -21.47
C LYS A 244 -3.17 11.67 -21.37
N ILE A 245 -2.45 10.60 -21.72
CA ILE A 245 -1.00 10.49 -21.58
C ILE A 245 -0.36 10.48 -22.96
N LYS A 246 0.48 11.48 -23.24
CA LYS A 246 1.34 11.50 -24.44
C LYS A 246 2.78 11.29 -24.02
N TYR A 247 3.48 10.33 -24.60
CA TYR A 247 4.86 10.00 -24.25
C TYR A 247 5.82 10.27 -25.40
N PHE A 248 7.09 10.54 -25.07
CA PHE A 248 8.10 11.03 -26.02
C PHE A 248 9.39 10.23 -25.90
N GLN A 249 10.17 10.19 -26.98
CA GLN A 249 11.41 9.39 -27.07
C GLN A 249 12.47 9.77 -26.02
N LYS A 250 12.44 11.00 -25.50
CA LYS A 250 13.29 11.45 -24.38
C LYS A 250 12.94 10.78 -23.03
N GLY A 251 11.91 9.93 -23.01
CA GLY A 251 11.40 9.27 -21.80
C GLY A 251 10.47 10.15 -20.97
N THR A 252 9.99 11.26 -21.54
CA THR A 252 9.05 12.17 -20.88
C THR A 252 7.61 11.78 -21.19
N ALA A 253 6.71 11.99 -20.24
CA ALA A 253 5.28 11.80 -20.40
C ALA A 253 4.52 13.05 -19.99
N HIS A 254 3.59 13.46 -20.83
CA HIS A 254 2.66 14.55 -20.62
C HIS A 254 1.32 13.95 -20.20
N ILE A 255 0.97 14.10 -18.93
CA ILE A 255 -0.25 13.56 -18.34
C ILE A 255 -1.24 14.70 -18.20
N THR A 256 -2.29 14.68 -19.01
CA THR A 256 -3.39 15.66 -18.97
C THR A 256 -4.53 15.07 -18.16
N PHE A 257 -5.02 15.81 -17.17
CA PHE A 257 -6.18 15.42 -16.38
C PHE A 257 -7.47 15.63 -17.18
N LYS A 258 -8.37 14.65 -17.16
CA LYS A 258 -9.66 14.72 -17.86
C LYS A 258 -10.81 15.20 -16.99
N ARG A 259 -10.65 15.14 -15.66
CA ARG A 259 -11.64 15.51 -14.64
C ARG A 259 -11.17 16.78 -13.91
N PRO A 260 -11.37 17.99 -14.49
CA PRO A 260 -10.86 19.24 -13.91
C PRO A 260 -11.37 19.50 -12.48
N GLU A 261 -12.60 19.11 -12.18
CA GLU A 261 -13.20 19.25 -10.85
C GLU A 261 -12.45 18.45 -9.77
N LEU A 262 -11.82 17.33 -10.12
CA LEU A 262 -10.99 16.56 -9.19
C LEU A 262 -9.61 17.22 -8.99
N VAL A 263 -9.12 17.92 -10.02
CA VAL A 263 -7.89 18.71 -9.92
C VAL A 263 -8.10 19.92 -9.00
N ASP A 264 -9.29 20.53 -9.04
CA ASP A 264 -9.66 21.61 -8.12
C ASP A 264 -9.65 21.11 -6.68
N LYS A 265 -10.24 19.93 -6.40
CA LYS A 265 -10.16 19.29 -5.06
C LYS A 265 -8.71 19.00 -4.61
N LEU A 266 -7.84 18.54 -5.51
CA LEU A 266 -6.41 18.37 -5.20
C LEU A 266 -5.75 19.71 -4.83
N ASN A 267 -6.12 20.79 -5.54
CA ASN A 267 -5.61 22.12 -5.29
C ASN A 267 -6.14 22.74 -3.99
N ASP A 268 -7.38 22.44 -3.59
CA ASP A 268 -7.93 22.83 -2.29
C ASP A 268 -7.14 22.21 -1.14
N ILE A 269 -6.71 20.94 -1.29
CA ILE A 269 -5.79 20.29 -0.35
C ILE A 269 -4.45 21.05 -0.29
N ILE A 270 -3.83 21.33 -1.44
CA ILE A 270 -2.57 22.10 -1.48
C ILE A 270 -2.74 23.47 -0.81
N ALA A 271 -3.84 24.15 -1.05
CA ALA A 271 -4.13 25.47 -0.49
C ALA A 271 -4.23 25.45 1.04
N ARG A 272 -4.89 24.43 1.61
CA ARG A 272 -4.98 24.25 3.08
C ARG A 272 -3.61 24.01 3.73
N HIS A 273 -2.72 23.29 3.06
CA HIS A 273 -1.35 23.05 3.55
C HIS A 273 -0.39 24.23 3.30
N TYR A 274 -0.69 25.10 2.33
CA TYR A 274 0.14 26.24 1.93
C TYR A 274 -0.65 27.55 1.73
N PRO A 275 -1.28 28.09 2.80
CA PRO A 275 -2.24 29.21 2.69
C PRO A 275 -1.65 30.53 2.15
N GLY A 276 -0.32 30.67 2.07
CA GLY A 276 0.35 31.87 1.53
C GLY A 276 0.83 31.78 0.07
N ARG A 277 0.66 30.64 -0.63
CA ARG A 277 1.23 30.44 -1.98
C ARG A 277 0.23 30.49 -3.13
N VAL A 278 -1.07 30.47 -2.85
CA VAL A 278 -2.12 30.39 -3.88
C VAL A 278 -2.49 31.77 -4.46
N ALA A 279 -2.08 32.87 -3.80
CA ALA A 279 -2.42 34.24 -4.23
C ALA A 279 -1.62 34.78 -5.45
N ALA A 280 -0.73 33.99 -6.06
CA ALA A 280 0.02 34.40 -7.24
C ALA A 280 0.05 33.28 -8.29
N GLY A 281 -0.92 33.24 -9.20
CA GLY A 281 -0.93 32.29 -10.31
C GLY A 281 -2.15 32.33 -11.21
#